data_AF-A0A536XAT5-F1
#
_entry.id   AF-A0A536XAT5-F1
#
_cell.length_a   1.000
_cell.length_b   1.000
_cell.length_c   1.000
_cell.angle_alpha   90.00
_cell.angle_beta   90.00
_cell.angle_gamma   90.00
#
_symmetry.space_group_name_H-M   'P 1'
#
loop_
_entity.id
_entity.type
_entity.pdbx_description
1 polymer ?
#
loop_
_entity_poly.entity_id
_entity_poly.type
_entity_poly.pdbx_seq_one_letter_code
_entity_poly.pdbx_strand_id
1 'polypeptide(L)'
;MSTIEAPAGLQLRSLVKANGELELSLVEIATPRPQADEVVIRVEASPINPSDIGLLLASADMMSATQSGSSASPVIKARIPATAMKSMERRLDQSMPVGNEGAGIVVSAGSSN
;
A
#
# COMPACT_ATOMS: atom_id res chain seq x y z
N MET A 1 5.90 -23.25 -24.56
CA MET A 1 5.28 -21.91 -24.55
C MET A 1 5.46 -21.39 -23.14
N SER A 2 6.51 -20.61 -22.88
CA SER A 2 6.80 -20.12 -21.53
C SER A 2 5.85 -18.97 -21.25
N THR A 3 4.94 -19.14 -20.30
CA THR A 3 4.15 -18.04 -19.75
C THR A 3 5.13 -17.11 -19.07
N ILE A 4 5.47 -15.99 -19.72
CA ILE A 4 6.19 -14.91 -19.05
C ILE A 4 5.25 -14.40 -17.97
N GLU A 5 5.49 -14.75 -16.71
CA GLU A 5 4.81 -14.13 -15.57
C GLU A 5 4.96 -12.62 -15.70
N ALA A 6 3.86 -11.90 -15.56
CA ALA A 6 3.92 -10.45 -15.54
C ALA A 6 4.85 -10.03 -14.39
N PRO A 7 5.79 -9.10 -14.61
CA PRO A 7 6.69 -8.67 -13.53
C PRO A 7 5.87 -8.23 -12.32
N ALA A 8 6.19 -8.71 -11.12
CA ALA A 8 5.49 -8.34 -9.90
C ALA A 8 6.31 -7.33 -9.08
N GLY A 9 5.61 -6.49 -8.32
CA GLY A 9 6.22 -5.50 -7.44
C GLY A 9 5.55 -5.50 -6.06
N LEU A 10 6.30 -5.10 -5.04
CA LEU A 10 5.74 -4.94 -3.70
C LEU A 10 5.01 -3.60 -3.58
N GLN A 11 3.80 -3.63 -3.02
CA GLN A 11 3.05 -2.45 -2.63
C GLN A 11 2.81 -2.45 -1.12
N LEU A 12 3.06 -1.31 -0.49
CA LEU A 12 2.67 -1.08 0.90
C LEU A 12 1.14 -1.00 1.01
N ARG A 13 0.57 -1.75 1.96
CA ARG A 13 -0.85 -1.76 2.26
C ARG A 13 -1.11 -1.31 3.69
N SER A 14 -2.22 -0.61 3.88
CA SER A 14 -2.77 -0.22 5.18
C SER A 14 -4.18 -0.79 5.33
N LEU A 15 -4.31 -1.81 6.18
CA LEU A 15 -5.56 -2.51 6.45
C LEU A 15 -6.04 -2.18 7.86
N VAL A 16 -7.24 -1.63 7.97
CA VAL A 16 -7.92 -1.47 9.26
C VAL A 16 -8.92 -2.60 9.42
N LYS A 17 -8.74 -3.45 10.43
CA LYS A 17 -9.65 -4.57 10.69
C LYS A 17 -10.82 -4.14 11.57
N ALA A 18 -11.98 -4.77 11.38
CA ALA A 18 -13.16 -4.51 12.23
C ALA A 18 -12.91 -4.70 13.74
N ASN A 19 -11.91 -5.51 14.13
CA ASN A 19 -11.52 -5.71 15.52
C ASN A 19 -10.63 -4.59 16.12
N GLY A 20 -10.42 -3.49 15.39
CA GLY A 20 -9.62 -2.34 15.82
C GLY A 20 -8.11 -2.53 15.73
N GLU A 21 -7.64 -3.47 14.92
CA GLU A 21 -6.22 -3.62 14.56
C GLU A 21 -5.92 -2.93 13.23
N LEU A 22 -4.93 -2.06 13.21
CA LEU A 22 -4.22 -1.67 12.00
C LEU A 22 -3.20 -2.75 11.67
N GLU A 23 -3.12 -3.15 10.40
CA GLU A 23 -2.04 -3.96 9.84
C GLU A 23 -1.40 -3.24 8.65
N LEU A 24 -0.07 -3.11 8.69
CA LEU A 24 0.76 -2.65 7.58
C LEU A 24 1.57 -3.81 7.04
N SER A 25 1.57 -4.00 5.72
CA SER A 25 2.28 -5.10 5.08
C SER A 25 2.73 -4.73 3.67
N LEU A 26 3.80 -5.38 3.20
CA LEU A 26 4.17 -5.38 1.79
C LEU A 26 3.47 -6.56 1.10
N VAL A 27 2.68 -6.26 0.07
CA VAL A 27 1.97 -7.26 -0.72
C VAL A 27 2.53 -7.27 -2.13
N GLU A 28 2.84 -8.46 -2.64
CA GLU A 28 3.24 -8.64 -4.02
C GLU A 28 2.02 -8.49 -4.94
N ILE A 29 2.15 -7.60 -5.93
CA ILE A 29 1.10 -7.27 -6.89
C ILE A 29 1.69 -7.40 -8.28
N ALA A 30 0.98 -8.12 -9.16
CA ALA A 30 1.35 -8.20 -10.56
C ALA A 30 1.34 -6.80 -11.20
N THR A 31 2.42 -6.42 -11.87
CA THR A 31 2.49 -5.15 -12.60
C THR A 31 1.64 -5.29 -13.86
N PRO A 32 0.57 -4.50 -14.01
CA PRO A 32 -0.29 -4.59 -15.18
C PRO A 32 0.45 -4.14 -16.43
N ARG A 33 0.07 -4.70 -17.58
CA ARG A 33 0.48 -4.12 -18.88
C ARG A 33 -0.33 -2.84 -19.10
N PRO A 34 0.30 -1.75 -19.57
CA PRO A 34 -0.41 -0.51 -19.79
C PRO A 34 -1.43 -0.67 -20.93
N GLN A 35 -2.63 -0.14 -20.75
CA GLN A 35 -3.57 0.12 -21.86
C GLN A 35 -3.05 1.25 -22.76
N ALA A 36 -3.74 1.52 -23.87
CA ALA A 36 -3.30 2.47 -24.91
C ALA A 36 -2.86 3.84 -24.35
N ASP A 37 -3.59 4.38 -23.37
CA ASP A 37 -3.34 5.72 -22.80
C ASP A 37 -2.64 5.68 -21.44
N GLU A 38 -2.04 4.55 -21.08
CA GLU A 38 -1.39 4.33 -19.78
C GLU A 38 0.13 4.16 -19.90
N VAL A 39 0.82 4.40 -18.79
CA VAL A 39 2.25 4.11 -18.64
C VAL A 39 2.50 3.29 -17.37
N VAL A 40 3.53 2.47 -17.40
CA VAL A 40 4.07 1.79 -16.22
C VAL A 40 5.31 2.53 -15.76
N ILE A 41 5.27 3.00 -14.52
CA ILE A 41 6.36 3.74 -13.89
C ILE A 41 7.03 2.83 -12.87
N ARG A 42 8.35 2.65 -12.98
CA ARG A 42 9.17 2.18 -11.87
C ARG A 42 9.40 3.36 -10.95
N VAL A 43 8.63 3.42 -9.87
CA VAL A 43 8.73 4.48 -8.86
C VAL A 43 10.07 4.33 -8.12
N GLU A 44 10.85 5.41 -8.08
CA GLU A 44 12.18 5.45 -7.44
C GLU A 44 12.23 6.42 -6.25
N ALA A 45 11.27 7.35 -6.18
CA ALA A 45 11.11 8.25 -5.04
C ALA A 45 9.62 8.52 -4.78
N SER A 46 9.21 8.44 -3.52
CA SER A 46 7.89 8.87 -3.06
C SER A 46 8.06 9.50 -1.68
N PRO A 47 7.56 10.73 -1.45
CA PRO A 47 7.65 11.36 -0.15
C PRO A 47 6.72 10.68 0.86
N ILE A 48 6.99 10.87 2.15
CA ILE A 48 6.04 10.54 3.22
C ILE A 48 5.48 11.87 3.74
N ASN A 49 4.31 12.26 3.23
CA ASN A 49 3.68 13.51 3.62
C ASN A 49 2.63 13.30 4.74
N PRO A 50 2.19 14.37 5.43
CA PRO A 50 1.16 14.26 6.47
C PRO A 50 -0.15 13.61 5.99
N SER A 51 -0.57 13.88 4.75
CA SER A 51 -1.76 13.26 4.14
C SER A 51 -1.61 11.75 3.98
N ASP A 52 -0.42 11.28 3.56
CA ASP A 52 -0.12 9.84 3.45
C ASP A 52 -0.14 9.18 4.83
N ILE A 53 0.44 9.83 5.85
CA ILE A 53 0.47 9.31 7.23
C ILE A 53 -0.94 9.10 7.78
N GLY A 54 -1.88 10.00 7.47
CA GLY A 54 -3.28 9.86 7.88
C GLY A 54 -3.92 8.57 7.35
N LEU A 55 -3.70 8.26 6.06
CA LEU A 55 -4.16 7.00 5.46
C LEU A 55 -3.34 5.80 5.96
N LEU A 56 -2.02 5.93 6.06
CA LEU A 56 -1.10 4.88 6.46
C LEU A 56 -1.44 4.35 7.85
N LEU A 57 -1.51 5.24 8.85
CA LEU A 57 -1.57 4.86 10.26
C LEU A 57 -2.99 4.84 10.84
N ALA A 58 -4.00 5.34 10.15
CA ALA A 58 -5.42 5.17 10.53
C ALA A 58 -5.74 5.50 12.02
N SER A 59 -5.18 6.58 12.56
CA SER A 59 -5.31 6.95 13.99
C SER A 59 -4.88 5.87 14.99
N ALA A 60 -4.08 4.89 14.56
CA ALA A 60 -3.53 3.87 15.45
C ALA A 60 -2.60 4.48 16.49
N ASP A 61 -2.64 3.92 17.70
CA ASP A 61 -1.67 4.19 18.74
C ASP A 61 -0.38 3.43 18.43
N MET A 62 0.60 4.14 17.89
CA MET A 62 1.89 3.54 17.50
C MET A 62 2.75 3.13 18.71
N MET A 63 2.42 3.53 19.94
CA MET A 63 3.07 2.98 21.13
C MET A 63 2.68 1.51 21.35
N SER A 64 1.56 1.07 20.77
CA SER A 64 1.13 -0.34 20.76
C SER A 64 1.68 -1.15 19.58
N ALA A 65 2.55 -0.54 18.76
CA ALA A 65 3.02 -1.18 17.54
C ALA A 65 3.88 -2.42 17.85
N THR A 66 3.60 -3.50 17.14
CA THR A 66 4.38 -4.74 17.18
C THR A 66 4.82 -5.09 15.77
N GLN A 67 6.03 -5.64 15.65
CA GLN A 67 6.57 -6.11 14.37
C GLN A 67 6.58 -7.62 14.34
N SER A 68 6.24 -8.18 13.18
CA SER A 68 6.35 -9.59 12.84
C SER A 68 6.78 -9.74 11.37
N GLY A 69 6.81 -10.97 10.87
CA GLY A 69 7.27 -11.26 9.51
C GLY A 69 8.80 -11.32 9.39
N SER A 70 9.29 -11.32 8.15
CA SER A 70 10.72 -11.35 7.86
C SER A 70 11.24 -9.94 7.57
N SER A 71 12.56 -9.79 7.44
CA SER A 71 13.16 -8.52 6.99
C SER A 71 12.72 -8.12 5.58
N ALA A 72 12.45 -9.09 4.70
CA ALA A 72 12.00 -8.86 3.32
C ALA A 72 10.49 -8.62 3.21
N SER A 73 9.71 -9.06 4.21
CA SER A 73 8.26 -8.93 4.24
C SER A 73 7.81 -8.62 5.67
N PRO A 74 8.12 -7.41 6.18
CA PRO A 74 7.74 -7.02 7.52
C PRO A 74 6.23 -6.79 7.60
N VAL A 75 5.67 -7.08 8.78
CA VAL A 75 4.29 -6.77 9.12
C VAL A 75 4.27 -5.98 10.42
N ILE A 76 3.66 -4.79 10.40
CA ILE A 76 3.46 -3.95 11.58
C ILE A 76 1.99 -3.99 11.97
N LYS A 77 1.72 -4.24 13.25
CA LYS A 77 0.35 -4.20 13.81
C LYS A 77 0.27 -3.22 14.96
N ALA A 78 -0.81 -2.44 15.01
CA ALA A 78 -1.07 -1.50 16.09
C ALA A 78 -2.56 -1.44 16.40
N ARG A 79 -2.92 -0.99 17.60
CA ARG A 79 -4.32 -0.83 18.02
C ARG A 79 -4.83 0.55 17.66
N ILE A 80 -6.04 0.58 17.11
CA ILE A 80 -6.80 1.82 16.93
C ILE A 80 -7.70 1.99 18.16
N PRO A 81 -7.64 3.14 18.86
CA PRO A 81 -8.52 3.41 19.99
C PRO A 81 -9.99 3.31 19.58
N ALA A 82 -10.84 2.74 20.45
CA ALA A 82 -12.27 2.58 20.17
C ALA A 82 -12.96 3.92 19.82
N THR A 83 -12.52 5.02 20.41
CA THR A 83 -13.01 6.38 20.12
C THR A 83 -12.72 6.86 18.69
N ALA A 84 -11.69 6.32 18.05
CA ALA A 84 -11.32 6.63 16.67
C ALA A 84 -11.95 5.66 15.64
N MET A 85 -12.49 4.51 16.07
CA MET A 85 -13.01 3.49 15.14
C MET A 85 -14.16 3.99 14.26
N LYS A 86 -15.00 4.90 14.76
CA LYS A 86 -16.11 5.47 13.99
C LYS A 86 -15.65 6.19 12.72
N SER A 87 -14.49 6.85 12.73
CA SER A 87 -13.97 7.51 11.51
C SER A 87 -13.41 6.52 10.49
N MET A 88 -13.18 5.26 10.88
CA MET A 88 -12.61 4.21 10.04
C MET A 88 -13.67 3.37 9.29
N GLU A 89 -14.96 3.53 9.59
CA GLU A 89 -16.07 2.70 9.05
C GLU A 89 -15.98 2.45 7.54
N ARG A 90 -15.64 3.48 6.75
CA ARG A 90 -15.61 3.39 5.28
C ARG A 90 -14.47 2.55 4.71
N ARG A 91 -13.46 2.21 5.52
CA ARG A 91 -12.27 1.46 5.11
C ARG A 91 -12.00 0.22 5.94
N LEU A 92 -12.95 -0.18 6.79
CA LEU A 92 -12.85 -1.43 7.53
C LEU A 92 -12.72 -2.59 6.55
N ASP A 93 -11.78 -3.47 6.86
CA ASP A 93 -11.43 -4.69 6.14
C ASP A 93 -11.04 -4.46 4.66
N GLN A 94 -10.68 -3.20 4.30
CA GLN A 94 -10.17 -2.84 2.99
C GLN A 94 -8.65 -2.64 3.03
N SER A 95 -7.95 -3.37 2.17
CA SER A 95 -6.50 -3.26 2.02
C SER A 95 -6.14 -2.07 1.13
N MET A 96 -5.97 -0.90 1.76
CA MET A 96 -5.77 0.35 1.05
C MET A 96 -4.31 0.49 0.57
N PRO A 97 -4.04 0.89 -0.68
CA PRO A 97 -2.72 1.39 -1.07
C PRO A 97 -2.42 2.73 -0.37
N VAL A 98 -1.15 3.10 -0.28
CA VAL A 98 -0.68 4.35 0.33
C VAL A 98 0.40 4.98 -0.55
N GLY A 99 0.53 6.31 -0.49
CA GLY A 99 1.47 7.09 -1.28
C GLY A 99 0.76 7.74 -2.45
N ASN A 100 0.33 8.99 -2.26
CA ASN A 100 -0.43 9.72 -3.29
C ASN A 100 0.47 10.24 -4.42
N GLU A 101 1.76 10.43 -4.14
CA GLU A 101 2.71 11.11 -5.02
C GLU A 101 4.00 10.31 -5.14
N GLY A 102 4.67 10.45 -6.28
CA GLY A 102 5.97 9.85 -6.52
C GLY A 102 6.57 10.26 -7.86
N ALA A 103 7.85 9.95 -8.03
CA ALA A 103 8.61 10.13 -9.24
C ALA A 103 9.38 8.85 -9.56
N GLY A 104 9.65 8.64 -10.85
CA GLY A 104 10.31 7.44 -11.33
C GLY A 104 10.50 7.46 -12.84
N ILE A 105 10.86 6.30 -13.38
CA ILE A 105 11.17 6.12 -14.79
C ILE A 105 10.03 5.35 -15.45
N VAL A 106 9.58 5.81 -16.62
CA VAL A 106 8.64 5.06 -17.46
C VAL A 106 9.38 3.85 -18.04
N VAL A 107 8.90 2.64 -17.74
CA VAL A 107 9.51 1.37 -18.18
C VAL A 107 8.68 0.63 -19.23
N SER A 108 7.41 1.02 -19.40
CA SER A 108 6.53 0.54 -20.45
C SER A 108 5.45 1.59 -20.72
N ALA A 109 5.02 1.72 -21.96
CA ALA A 109 3.95 2.63 -22.38
C ALA A 109 2.98 1.89 -23.30
N GLY A 110 1.70 2.25 -23.21
CA GLY A 110 0.69 1.81 -24.16
C GLY A 110 0.98 2.26 -25.58
N SER A 111 0.37 1.59 -26.55
CA SER A 111 0.38 2.03 -27.94
C SER A 111 -0.59 3.20 -28.12
N SER A 112 -0.20 4.40 -27.69
CA SER A 112 -0.86 5.62 -28.15
C SER A 112 -0.37 5.93 -29.57
N ASN A 113 -1.32 6.12 -30.50
CA ASN A 113 -1.03 6.57 -31.86
C ASN A 113 -0.90 8.09 -31.90
#